data_AF-A0A2P5DLU3-F1
#
_entry.id   AF-A0A2P5DLU3-F1
#
_cell.length_a   1.000
_cell.length_b   1.000
_cell.length_c   1.000
_cell.angle_alpha   90.00
_cell.angle_beta   90.00
_cell.angle_gamma   90.00
#
_symmetry.space_group_name_H-M   'P 1'
#
loop_
_entity.id
_entity.type
_entity.pdbx_description
1 polymer ?
#
loop_
_entity_poly.entity_id
_entity_poly.type
_entity_poly.pdbx_seq_one_letter_code
_entity_poly.pdbx_strand_id
1 'polypeptide(L)'
;QTFPNSVYRVVDVRDVALAHIQAFEVASASGRYCLGGHVVHISEALNILRPLYPTLSIPEKCDDEKPLTPTYQISKEKAKSLGIEYTPLEVSLRDTVESLEEKGFLNV
;
A
#
# COMPACT_ATOMS: atom_id res chain seq x y z
N GLN A 1 3.48 17.67 -13.72
CA GLN A 1 4.32 16.83 -12.83
C GLN A 1 4.45 15.45 -13.44
N THR A 2 5.52 14.73 -13.11
CA THR A 2 5.74 13.32 -13.49
C THR A 2 5.75 12.43 -12.23
N PHE A 3 5.61 11.12 -12.41
CA PHE A 3 5.80 10.12 -11.35
C PHE A 3 7.00 9.22 -11.67
N PRO A 4 7.68 8.63 -10.67
CA PRO A 4 8.85 7.79 -10.91
C PRO A 4 8.48 6.43 -11.50
N ASN A 5 9.32 5.87 -12.38
CA ASN A 5 9.24 4.45 -12.76
C ASN A 5 9.69 3.55 -11.60
N SER A 6 8.80 3.27 -10.64
CA SER A 6 9.15 2.60 -9.38
C SER A 6 8.06 1.70 -8.84
N VAL A 7 8.49 0.57 -8.27
CA VAL A 7 7.64 -0.43 -7.61
C VAL A 7 7.80 -0.30 -6.09
N TYR A 8 6.66 -0.19 -5.40
CA TYR A 8 6.59 -0.06 -3.96
C TYR A 8 5.92 -1.28 -3.32
N ARG A 9 6.31 -1.54 -2.08
CA ARG A 9 5.65 -2.51 -1.20
C ARG A 9 4.78 -1.72 -0.24
N VAL A 10 3.48 -1.94 -0.29
CA VAL A 10 2.48 -1.21 0.49
C VAL A 10 1.78 -2.18 1.43
N VAL A 11 1.52 -1.74 2.65
CA VAL A 11 0.74 -2.47 3.64
C VAL A 11 -0.02 -1.45 4.49
N ASP A 12 -1.24 -1.77 4.86
CA ASP A 12 -2.02 -0.92 5.75
C ASP A 12 -1.41 -0.91 7.16
N VAL A 13 -1.35 0.26 7.78
CA VAL A 13 -0.78 0.40 9.12
C VAL A 13 -1.56 -0.39 10.17
N ARG A 14 -2.88 -0.59 9.97
CA ARG A 14 -3.75 -1.39 10.85
C ARG A 14 -3.38 -2.87 10.77
N ASP A 15 -3.13 -3.38 9.56
CA ASP A 15 -2.66 -4.75 9.35
C ASP A 15 -1.31 -4.97 10.03
N VAL A 16 -0.41 -3.99 9.96
CA VAL A 16 0.89 -4.06 10.63
C VAL A 16 0.73 -4.09 12.15
N ALA A 17 -0.10 -3.22 12.72
CA ALA A 17 -0.36 -3.20 14.16
C ALA A 17 -0.94 -4.54 14.64
N LEU A 18 -1.96 -5.06 13.93
CA LEU A 18 -2.57 -6.35 14.24
C LEU A 18 -1.56 -7.50 14.14
N ALA A 19 -0.70 -7.49 13.12
CA ALA A 19 0.33 -8.51 12.96
C ALA A 19 1.33 -8.52 14.12
N HIS A 20 1.69 -7.37 14.69
CA HIS A 20 2.54 -7.32 15.88
C HIS A 20 1.85 -7.93 17.10
N ILE A 21 0.57 -7.60 17.32
CA ILE A 21 -0.23 -8.16 18.42
C ILE A 21 -0.33 -9.69 18.25
N GLN A 22 -0.74 -10.17 17.08
CA GLN A 22 -0.90 -11.59 16.80
C GLN A 22 0.43 -12.35 16.89
N ALA A 23 1.54 -11.79 16.40
CA ALA A 23 2.85 -12.41 16.51
C ALA A 23 3.33 -12.55 17.97
N PHE A 24 2.86 -11.69 18.87
CA PHE A 24 3.12 -11.79 20.30
C PHE A 24 2.19 -12.77 21.02
N GLU A 25 0.89 -12.74 20.71
CA GLU A 25 -0.14 -13.52 21.41
C GLU A 25 -0.23 -14.98 20.95
N VAL A 26 0.02 -15.26 19.67
CA VAL A 26 -0.04 -16.62 19.12
C VAL A 26 1.19 -17.39 19.57
N ALA A 27 1.02 -18.33 20.51
CA ALA A 27 2.12 -19.09 21.12
C ALA A 27 3.00 -19.89 20.13
N SER A 28 2.46 -20.26 18.97
CA SER A 28 3.19 -20.96 17.91
C SER A 28 3.94 -20.01 16.95
N ALA A 29 3.76 -18.70 17.10
CA ALA A 29 4.43 -17.72 16.27
C ALA A 29 5.95 -17.76 16.49
N SER A 30 6.71 -17.73 15.40
CA SER A 30 8.17 -17.81 15.47
C SER A 30 8.86 -17.28 14.21
N GLY A 31 10.10 -16.83 14.36
CA GLY A 31 10.93 -16.32 13.27
C GLY A 31 10.41 -15.02 12.67
N ARG A 32 10.52 -14.87 11.36
CA ARG A 32 10.21 -13.62 10.63
C ARG A 32 8.89 -13.72 9.87
N TYR A 33 8.19 -12.59 9.78
CA TYR A 33 6.92 -12.46 9.06
C TYR A 33 7.04 -11.30 8.06
N CYS A 34 6.85 -11.59 6.77
CA CYS A 34 6.80 -10.55 5.75
C CYS A 34 5.42 -9.90 5.75
N LEU A 35 5.36 -8.58 5.95
CA LEU A 35 4.16 -7.77 5.86
C LEU A 35 4.19 -6.91 4.60
N GLY A 36 3.92 -7.56 3.46
CA GLY A 36 3.80 -6.89 2.16
C GLY A 36 2.40 -7.12 1.61
N GLY A 37 1.48 -6.19 1.89
CA GLY A 37 0.09 -6.29 1.45
C GLY A 37 -0.02 -6.30 -0.07
N HIS A 38 0.64 -5.35 -0.73
CA HIS A 38 0.62 -5.19 -2.17
C HIS A 38 2.01 -4.80 -2.69
N VAL A 39 2.41 -5.34 -3.84
CA VAL A 39 3.62 -4.92 -4.56
C VAL A 39 3.15 -4.29 -5.85
N VAL A 40 3.18 -2.96 -5.92
CA VAL A 40 2.55 -2.21 -7.00
C VAL A 40 3.51 -1.23 -7.64
N HIS A 41 3.41 -1.06 -8.94
CA HIS A 41 4.02 0.08 -9.60
C HIS A 41 3.25 1.34 -9.20
N ILE A 42 3.92 2.48 -9.01
CA ILE A 42 3.26 3.71 -8.53
C ILE A 42 2.09 4.14 -9.42
N SER A 43 2.18 3.91 -10.74
CA SER A 43 1.10 4.24 -11.68
C SER A 43 -0.22 3.52 -11.35
N GLU A 44 -0.18 2.32 -10.76
CA GLU A 44 -1.37 1.58 -10.34
C GLU A 44 -2.06 2.28 -9.15
N ALA A 45 -1.30 2.69 -8.14
CA ALA A 45 -1.84 3.47 -7.03
C ALA A 45 -2.42 4.82 -7.51
N LEU A 46 -1.74 5.49 -8.44
CA LEU A 46 -2.26 6.73 -9.04
C LEU A 46 -3.54 6.48 -9.86
N ASN A 47 -3.62 5.37 -10.60
CA ASN A 47 -4.82 4.97 -11.34
C ASN A 47 -6.03 4.75 -10.42
N ILE A 48 -5.81 4.23 -9.21
CA ILE A 48 -6.86 4.07 -8.19
C ILE A 48 -7.30 5.42 -7.64
N LEU A 49 -6.34 6.31 -7.35
CA LEU A 49 -6.63 7.63 -6.76
C LEU A 49 -7.36 8.58 -7.72
N ARG A 50 -7.07 8.54 -9.03
CA ARG A 50 -7.68 9.44 -10.03
C ARG A 50 -9.21 9.46 -10.03
N PRO A 51 -9.93 8.33 -10.14
CA PRO A 51 -11.39 8.34 -10.11
C PRO A 51 -11.96 8.66 -8.73
N LEU A 52 -11.22 8.37 -7.64
CA LEU A 52 -11.67 8.66 -6.27
C LEU A 52 -11.57 10.16 -5.94
N TYR A 53 -10.55 10.84 -6.46
CA TYR A 53 -10.22 12.22 -6.13
C TYR A 53 -9.88 13.03 -7.38
N PRO A 54 -10.86 13.31 -8.26
CA PRO A 54 -10.63 13.94 -9.56
C PRO A 54 -10.11 15.39 -9.47
N THR A 55 -10.26 16.03 -8.32
CA THR A 55 -9.78 17.39 -8.03
C THR A 55 -8.31 17.42 -7.64
N LEU A 56 -7.73 16.28 -7.22
CA LEU A 56 -6.29 16.19 -6.96
C LEU A 56 -5.51 16.23 -8.27
N SER A 57 -4.52 17.11 -8.33
CA SER A 57 -3.58 17.20 -9.46
C SER A 57 -2.62 16.01 -9.45
N ILE A 58 -3.09 14.84 -9.91
CA ILE A 58 -2.33 13.60 -9.97
C ILE A 58 -1.49 13.56 -11.27
N PRO A 59 -0.17 13.29 -11.20
CA PRO A 59 0.68 13.14 -12.38
C PRO A 59 0.21 12.02 -13.32
N GLU A 60 0.28 12.27 -14.64
CA GLU A 60 -0.11 11.30 -15.67
C GLU A 60 1.07 10.66 -16.41
N LYS A 61 2.25 11.29 -16.36
CA LYS A 61 3.43 10.88 -17.13
C LYS A 61 4.50 10.30 -16.22
N CYS A 62 5.10 9.19 -16.68
CA CYS A 62 6.31 8.64 -16.08
C CYS A 62 7.49 9.61 -16.28
N ASP A 63 8.46 9.61 -15.38
CA ASP A 63 9.66 10.46 -15.44
C ASP A 63 10.70 9.97 -16.46
N ASP A 64 10.62 8.70 -16.86
CA ASP A 64 11.36 8.13 -17.97
C ASP A 64 10.47 7.42 -18.99
N GLU A 65 10.98 7.26 -20.21
CA GLU A 65 10.31 6.54 -21.31
C GLU A 65 10.68 5.04 -21.33
N LYS A 66 11.25 4.52 -20.24
CA LYS A 66 11.62 3.10 -20.18
C LYS A 66 10.37 2.24 -19.98
N PRO A 67 10.45 0.94 -20.31
CA PRO A 67 9.43 0.00 -19.88
C PRO A 67 9.18 0.11 -18.37
N LEU A 68 7.91 -0.01 -17.95
CA LEU A 68 7.56 0.03 -16.54
C LEU A 68 8.27 -1.10 -15.79
N THR A 69 8.82 -0.77 -14.63
CA THR A 69 9.50 -1.73 -13.77
C THR A 69 8.53 -2.86 -13.40
N PRO A 70 8.88 -4.14 -13.66
CA PRO A 70 7.98 -5.25 -13.39
C PRO A 70 7.76 -5.44 -11.88
N THR A 71 6.54 -5.78 -11.51
CA THR A 71 6.20 -6.16 -10.14
C THR A 71 6.69 -7.57 -9.82
N TYR A 72 6.73 -7.90 -8.53
CA TYR A 72 7.07 -9.23 -8.03
C TYR A 72 6.13 -9.62 -6.89
N GLN A 73 6.18 -10.87 -6.47
CA GLN A 73 5.33 -11.37 -5.38
C GLN A 73 6.12 -11.54 -4.09
N ILE A 74 5.43 -11.35 -2.97
CA ILE A 74 5.96 -11.60 -1.61
C ILE A 74 5.04 -12.65 -0.98
N SER A 75 5.63 -13.67 -0.35
CA SER A 75 4.84 -14.66 0.37
C SER A 75 4.10 -14.00 1.53
N LYS A 76 2.80 -14.28 1.60
CA LYS A 76 1.89 -13.82 2.65
C LYS A 76 1.52 -14.95 3.62
N GLU A 77 2.03 -16.15 3.39
CA GLU A 77 1.58 -17.37 4.09
C GLU A 77 1.76 -17.27 5.60
N LYS A 78 2.93 -16.83 6.06
CA LYS A 78 3.18 -16.65 7.49
C LYS A 78 2.33 -15.56 8.12
N ALA A 79 2.09 -14.44 7.43
CA ALA A 79 1.20 -13.41 7.95
C ALA A 79 -0.23 -13.94 8.07
N LYS A 80 -0.72 -14.68 7.06
CA LYS A 80 -2.02 -15.34 7.09
C LYS A 80 -2.13 -16.39 8.21
N SER A 81 -1.05 -17.10 8.54
CA SER A 81 -1.05 -18.04 9.66
C SER A 81 -1.21 -17.38 11.03
N LEU A 82 -1.01 -16.06 11.13
CA LEU A 82 -1.33 -15.24 12.30
C LEU A 82 -2.76 -14.68 12.26
N GLY A 83 -3.59 -15.10 11.30
CA GLY A 83 -4.94 -14.55 11.11
C GLY A 83 -4.97 -13.17 10.44
N ILE A 84 -3.87 -12.73 9.82
CA ILE A 84 -3.83 -11.43 9.13
C ILE A 84 -4.50 -11.51 7.77
N GLU A 85 -5.58 -10.76 7.63
CA GLU A 85 -6.22 -10.45 6.36
C GLU A 85 -5.77 -9.06 5.92
N TYR A 86 -5.19 -8.96 4.73
CA TYR A 86 -4.66 -7.69 4.24
C TYR A 86 -5.77 -6.79 3.73
N THR A 87 -5.76 -5.55 4.19
CA THR A 87 -6.65 -4.49 3.72
C THR A 87 -6.42 -4.24 2.21
N PRO A 88 -7.49 -4.10 1.40
CA PRO A 88 -7.35 -3.77 -0.02
C PRO A 88 -6.62 -2.45 -0.24
N LEU A 89 -5.77 -2.37 -1.27
CA LEU A 89 -4.97 -1.19 -1.56
C LEU A 89 -5.80 0.09 -1.69
N GLU A 90 -6.96 0.01 -2.35
CA GLU A 90 -7.90 1.11 -2.51
C GLU A 90 -8.36 1.68 -1.18
N VAL A 91 -8.65 0.81 -0.20
CA VAL A 91 -9.08 1.23 1.14
C VAL A 91 -7.95 1.99 1.84
N SER A 92 -6.74 1.43 1.85
CA SER A 92 -5.59 2.11 2.46
C SER A 92 -5.28 3.45 1.79
N LEU A 93 -5.36 3.53 0.46
CA LEU A 93 -5.12 4.76 -0.28
C LEU A 93 -6.19 5.83 0.00
N ARG A 94 -7.47 5.44 -0.02
CA ARG A 94 -8.59 6.35 0.27
C ARG A 94 -8.48 6.90 1.68
N ASP A 95 -8.34 6.02 2.67
CA ASP A 95 -8.24 6.39 4.09
C ASP A 95 -7.00 7.27 4.35
N THR A 96 -5.91 7.07 3.59
CA THR A 96 -4.72 7.95 3.66
C THR A 96 -5.01 9.37 3.16
N VAL A 97 -5.70 9.49 2.02
CA VAL A 97 -6.08 10.80 1.46
C VAL A 97 -7.03 11.54 2.39
N GLU A 98 -8.06 10.86 2.89
CA GLU A 98 -9.01 11.41 3.86
C GLU A 98 -8.28 11.88 5.13
N SER A 99 -7.36 11.07 5.68
CA SER A 99 -6.58 11.47 6.85
C SER A 99 -5.69 12.69 6.61
N LEU A 100 -5.09 12.81 5.41
CA LEU A 100 -4.29 13.98 5.05
C LEU A 100 -5.15 15.24 4.91
N GLU A 101 -6.35 15.11 4.36
CA GLU A 101 -7.34 16.19 4.25
C GLU A 101 -7.81 16.66 5.63
N GLU A 102 -8.25 15.73 6.48
CA GLU A 102 -8.70 16.01 7.86
C GLU A 102 -7.62 16.71 8.69
N LYS A 103 -6.35 16.40 8.43
CA LYS A 103 -5.19 16.98 9.11
C LYS A 103 -4.70 18.28 8.48
N GLY A 104 -5.31 18.74 7.38
CA GLY A 104 -4.95 19.97 6.67
C GLY A 104 -3.65 19.92 5.88
N PHE A 105 -3.15 18.72 5.56
CA PHE A 105 -1.96 18.52 4.72
C PHE A 105 -2.29 18.47 3.22
N LEU A 106 -3.56 18.25 2.89
CA LEU A 106 -4.04 18.11 1.53
C LEU A 106 -5.34 18.90 1.40
N ASN A 107 -5.50 19.63 0.30
CA ASN A 107 -6.78 20.20 -0.10
C ASN A 107 -7.25 19.38 -1.31
N VAL A 108 -8.31 18.62 -1.10
CA VAL A 108 -8.96 17.78 -2.11
C VAL A 108 -10.08 18.58 -2.74
#